data_AF-A0A3D4XTJ6-F1
#
_entry.id   AF-A0A3D4XTJ6-F1
#
_cell.length_a   1.000
_cell.length_b   1.000
_cell.length_c   1.000
_cell.angle_alpha   90.00
_cell.angle_beta   90.00
_cell.angle_gamma   90.00
#
_symmetry.space_group_name_H-M   'P 1'
#
loop_
_entity.id
_entity.type
_entity.pdbx_description
1 polymer ?
#
loop_
_entity_poly.entity_id
_entity_poly.type
_entity_poly.pdbx_seq_one_letter_code
_entity_poly.pdbx_strand_id
1 'polypeptide(L)' 'MEITSALHRIEGTSADSPLLVLSTDNKHYVVCYFAKTYHSQQIIHRQPSHFIGVFDGTMDMAAVSLLIKQRVLAS' A
#
# COMPACT_ATOMS: atom_id res chain seq x y z
N MET A 1 0.50 9.10 4.26
CA MET A 1 -0.50 9.89 3.51
C MET A 1 -1.88 9.35 3.82
N GLU A 2 -2.93 10.17 3.65
CA GLU A 2 -4.31 9.71 3.81
C GLU A 2 -4.65 8.59 2.83
N ILE A 3 -5.56 7.70 3.22
CA ILE A 3 -6.00 6.56 2.38
C ILE A 3 -6.49 7.04 1.01
N THR A 4 -7.25 8.13 0.94
CA THR A 4 -7.76 8.66 -0.34
C THR A 4 -6.64 9.06 -1.29
N SER A 5 -5.60 9.74 -0.78
CA SER A 5 -4.42 10.09 -1.59
C SER A 5 -3.64 8.86 -2.05
N ALA A 6 -3.56 7.83 -1.21
CA ALA A 6 -2.92 6.58 -1.58
C ALA A 6 -3.68 5.85 -2.69
N LEU A 7 -5.02 5.84 -2.64
CA LEU A 7 -5.85 5.23 -3.67
C LEU A 7 -5.65 5.90 -5.03
N HIS A 8 -5.64 7.24 -5.09
CA HIS A 8 -5.31 7.95 -6.33
C HIS A 8 -3.92 7.61 -6.86
N ARG A 9 -2.94 7.41 -5.96
CA ARG A 9 -1.58 7.04 -6.37
C ARG A 9 -1.48 5.60 -6.86
N ILE A 10 -2.28 4.69 -6.30
CA ILE A 10 -2.38 3.30 -6.75
C ILE A 10 -3.10 3.22 -8.10
N GLU A 11 -4.14 4.01 -8.32
CA GLU A 11 -4.84 4.07 -9.60
C GLU A 11 -3.90 4.49 -10.75
N GLY A 12 -2.96 5.41 -10.47
CA GLY A 12 -1.97 5.88 -11.44
C GLY A 12 -0.69 5.03 -11.56
N THR A 13 -0.61 3.86 -10.91
CA THR A 13 0.58 2.99 -10.98
C THR A 13 0.50 1.99 -12.14
N SER A 14 1.57 1.24 -12.37
CA SER A 14 1.65 0.24 -13.45
C SER A 14 2.48 -0.98 -13.02
N ALA A 15 2.37 -2.08 -13.77
CA ALA A 15 3.21 -3.28 -13.61
C ALA A 15 4.71 -2.99 -13.69
N ASP A 16 5.10 -1.94 -14.41
CA ASP A 16 6.50 -1.53 -14.50
C ASP A 16 6.98 -0.76 -13.28
N SER A 17 6.08 -0.13 -12.54
CA SER A 17 6.42 0.69 -11.36
C SER A 17 5.44 0.48 -10.18
N PRO A 18 5.27 -0.76 -9.70
CA PRO A 18 4.26 -1.07 -8.68
C PRO A 18 4.58 -0.43 -7.34
N LEU A 19 3.55 -0.22 -6.54
CA LEU A 19 3.60 0.40 -5.23
C LEU A 19 3.40 -0.63 -4.11
N LEU A 20 4.37 -0.71 -3.22
CA LEU A 20 4.24 -1.31 -1.90
C LEU A 20 3.42 -0.38 -1.01
N VAL A 21 2.38 -0.88 -0.36
CA VAL A 21 1.57 -0.12 0.60
C VAL A 21 1.65 -0.76 1.97
N LEU A 22 1.86 0.08 2.98
CA LEU A 22 1.96 -0.29 4.38
C LEU A 22 0.96 0.49 5.23
N SER A 23 0.40 -0.14 6.25
CA SER A 23 -0.34 0.55 7.30
C SER A 23 0.62 1.35 8.17
N THR A 24 0.05 2.30 8.92
CA THR A 24 0.75 3.00 10.00
C THR A 24 -0.03 2.80 11.29
N ASP A 25 0.54 3.18 12.42
CA ASP A 25 -0.18 3.18 13.71
C ASP A 25 -1.35 4.19 13.73
N ASN A 26 -1.46 5.04 12.70
CA ASN A 26 -2.58 5.93 12.50
C ASN A 26 -3.60 5.31 11.53
N LYS A 27 -4.81 5.05 12.05
CA LYS A 27 -5.94 4.39 11.38
C LYS A 27 -6.51 5.11 10.14
N HIS A 28 -5.97 6.27 9.77
CA HIS A 28 -6.35 7.00 8.56
C HIS A 28 -5.23 7.13 7.54
N TYR A 29 -4.04 6.60 7.84
CA TYR A 29 -2.82 6.85 7.08
C TYR A 29 -2.14 5.56 6.65
N VAL A 30 -1.60 5.60 5.43
CA VAL A 30 -0.72 4.57 4.86
C VAL A 30 0.57 5.18 4.33
N VAL A 31 1.56 4.33 4.09
CA VAL A 31 2.79 4.71 3.38
C VAL A 31 2.88 3.92 2.08
N CYS A 32 3.34 4.59 1.02
CA CYS A 32 3.54 3.98 -0.29
C CYS A 32 5.02 4.10 -0.70
N TYR A 33 5.60 3.00 -1.17
CA TYR A 33 6.95 2.94 -1.72
C TYR A 33 6.93 2.26 -3.09
N PHE A 34 7.91 2.52 -3.95
CA PHE A 34 8.09 1.68 -5.14
C PHE A 34 8.56 0.29 -4.73
N ALA A 35 7.81 -0.75 -5.13
CA ALA A 35 8.03 -2.13 -4.71
C ALA A 35 9.28 -2.78 -5.34
N LYS A 36 9.85 -2.19 -6.39
CA LYS A 36 11.08 -2.68 -7.04
C LYS A 36 12.37 -2.18 -6.35
N THR A 37 12.26 -1.50 -5.21
CA THR A 37 13.43 -0.94 -4.51
C THR A 37 13.96 -1.90 -3.45
N TYR A 38 15.28 -1.98 -3.27
CA TYR A 38 15.90 -2.73 -2.17
C TYR A 38 15.31 -2.34 -0.80
N HIS A 39 15.03 -1.05 -0.62
CA HIS A 39 14.41 -0.52 0.58
C HIS A 39 13.02 -1.13 0.86
N SER A 40 12.18 -1.28 -0.16
CA SER A 40 10.86 -1.90 -0.02
C SER A 40 10.92 -3.36 0.43
N GLN A 41 11.89 -4.14 -0.06
CA GLN A 41 12.11 -5.52 0.38
C GLN A 41 12.58 -5.58 1.84
N GLN A 42 13.49 -4.69 2.24
CA GLN A 42 13.94 -4.59 3.63
C GLN A 42 12.80 -4.23 4.59
N ILE A 43 11.89 -3.35 4.19
CA ILE A 43 10.75 -2.97 5.02
C ILE A 43 9.80 -4.15 5.23
N ILE A 44 9.45 -4.90 4.18
CA ILE A 44 8.58 -6.08 4.29
C ILE A 44 9.15 -7.08 5.30
N HIS A 45 10.48 -7.30 5.30
CA HIS A 45 11.12 -8.21 6.24
C HIS A 45 11.16 -7.69 7.69
N ARG A 46 11.31 -6.38 7.89
CA ARG A 46 11.41 -5.78 9.23
C ARG A 46 10.05 -5.49 9.87
N GLN A 47 9.04 -5.20 9.06
CA GLN A 47 7.72 -4.76 9.51
C GLN A 47 6.59 -5.51 8.79
N PRO A 48 6.56 -6.86 8.86
CA PRO A 48 5.58 -7.65 8.14
C PRO A 48 4.14 -7.40 8.63
N SER A 49 3.95 -6.98 9.89
CA SER A 49 2.65 -6.64 10.46
C SER A 49 1.98 -5.44 9.77
N HIS A 50 2.78 -4.49 9.27
CA HIS A 50 2.27 -3.31 8.58
C HIS A 50 2.06 -3.54 7.09
N PHE A 51 2.45 -4.70 6.56
CA PHE A 51 2.33 -4.97 5.13
C PHE A 51 0.87 -5.16 4.71
N ILE A 52 0.40 -4.31 3.79
CA ILE A 52 -0.93 -4.43 3.19
C ILE A 52 -0.86 -5.20 1.87
N GLY A 53 0.00 -4.75 0.96
CA GLY A 53 0.11 -5.36 -0.36
C GLY A 53 1.02 -4.61 -1.32
N VAL A 54 1.20 -5.18 -2.51
CA VAL A 54 1.85 -4.54 -3.65
C VAL A 54 0.79 -4.34 -4.74
N PHE A 55 0.71 -3.14 -5.28
CA PHE A 55 -0.31 -2.74 -6.24
C PHE A 55 0.33 -2.22 -7.53
N ASP A 56 -0.15 -2.66 -8.68
CA ASP A 56 0.40 -2.40 -10.02
C ASP A 56 -0.59 -1.72 -10.98
N GLY A 57 -1.71 -1.21 -10.45
CA GLY A 57 -2.71 -0.45 -11.21
C GLY A 57 -3.67 -1.31 -12.03
N THR A 58 -3.49 -2.63 -12.06
CA THR A 58 -4.37 -3.55 -12.80
C THR A 58 -5.52 -4.12 -11.96
N MET A 59 -5.50 -3.87 -10.64
CA MET A 59 -6.51 -4.36 -9.70
C MET A 59 -7.79 -3.53 -9.71
N ASP A 60 -8.90 -4.17 -9.32
CA ASP A 60 -10.15 -3.47 -9.02
C ASP A 60 -9.98 -2.52 -7.82
N MET A 61 -10.08 -1.21 -8.11
CA MET A 61 -9.88 -0.16 -7.12
C MET A 61 -10.91 -0.18 -5.98
N ALA A 62 -12.12 -0.74 -6.20
CA ALA A 62 -13.11 -0.91 -5.14
C ALA A 62 -12.62 -1.96 -4.12
N ALA A 63 -12.11 -3.09 -4.60
CA ALA A 63 -11.51 -4.14 -3.78
C ALA A 63 -10.25 -3.64 -3.05
N VAL A 64 -9.38 -2.90 -3.75
CA VAL A 64 -8.18 -2.28 -3.16
C VAL A 64 -8.55 -1.34 -2.01
N SER A 65 -9.55 -0.47 -2.22
CA SER A 65 -10.04 0.46 -1.20
C SER A 65 -10.53 -0.27 0.06
N LEU A 66 -11.31 -1.32 -0.13
CA LEU A 66 -11.84 -2.13 0.97
C LEU A 66 -10.71 -2.81 1.75
N LEU A 67 -9.75 -3.43 1.04
CA LEU A 67 -8.61 -4.11 1.64
C LEU A 67 -7.76 -3.15 2.49
N ILE A 68 -7.40 -1.98 1.95
CA ILE A 68 -6.60 -0.99 2.66
C ILE A 68 -7.31 -0.54 3.94
N LYS A 69 -8.60 -0.19 3.85
CA LYS A 69 -9.39 0.25 5.01
C LYS A 69 -9.44 -0.84 6.09
N GLN A 70 -9.70 -2.09 5.71
CA GLN A 70 -9.76 -3.21 6.66
C GLN A 70 -8.42 -3.43 7.36
N ARG A 71 -7.31 -3.40 6.62
CA ARG A 71 -5.97 -3.62 7.19
C ARG A 71 -5.52 -2.48 8.09
N VAL A 72 -5.81 -1.23 7.71
CA VAL A 72 -5.47 -0.05 8.51
C VAL A 72 -6.28 -0.01 9.82
N LEU A 73 -7.53 -0.48 9.83
CA LEU A 73 -8.34 -0.59 11.05
C LEU A 73 -7.92 -1.74 11.97
N ALA A 74 -7.33 -2.80 11.39
CA ALA A 74 -6.81 -3.97 12.10
C ALA A 74 -5.38 -3.82 12.60
N SER A 75 -4.69 -2.75 12.18
CA SER A 75 -3.37 -2.32 12.70
C SER A 75 -3.56 -1.47 13.95
#